data_AF-A0A6I6MGN7-F1
#
_entry.id   AF-A0A6I6MGN7-F1
#
_cell.length_a   1.000
_cell.length_b   1.000
_cell.length_c   1.000
_cell.angle_alpha   90.00
_cell.angle_beta   90.00
_cell.angle_gamma   90.00
#
_symmetry.space_group_name_H-M   'P 1'
#
loop_
_entity.id
_entity.type
_entity.pdbx_description
1 polymer ?
#
loop_
_entity_poly.entity_id
_entity_poly.type
_entity_poly.pdbx_seq_one_letter_code
_entity_poly.pdbx_strand_id
1 'polypeptide(L)'
;MKSKLIIACAALALAACGQSTAPTEEAPAAPQSLMEQVQAMSGENQLVAGYSALVAYQQAHPEAQPPCTSPRGTESRGIVPADVAPDSVYAAHVGSLVLSVQCGVLISRAQFDPREHWLVVYAPAATEVAVVNCAGPNGGDVCPAPIPRAAAPAAPATP
;
A
#
# COMPACT_ATOMS: atom_id res chain seq x y z
N MET A 1 26.47 52.65 11.74
CA MET A 1 26.45 53.00 13.19
C MET A 1 26.08 51.75 13.96
N LYS A 2 26.91 51.37 14.92
CA LYS A 2 26.75 50.22 15.83
C LYS A 2 25.72 50.55 16.90
N SER A 3 24.81 49.62 17.22
CA SER A 3 24.36 49.42 18.60
C SER A 3 24.04 47.94 18.84
N LYS A 4 24.81 47.38 19.75
CA LYS A 4 24.66 46.06 20.37
C LYS A 4 23.64 46.19 21.51
N LEU A 5 22.85 45.15 21.75
CA LEU A 5 22.31 44.87 23.09
C LEU A 5 22.18 43.35 23.27
N ILE A 6 22.84 42.87 24.32
CA ILE A 6 22.93 41.50 24.84
C ILE A 6 22.05 41.46 26.10
N ILE A 7 21.78 40.25 26.63
CA ILE A 7 21.36 39.86 28.01
C ILE A 7 19.87 39.43 28.05
N ALA A 8 19.43 38.31 28.65
CA ALA A 8 20.00 37.47 29.71
C ALA A 8 19.53 36.00 29.61
N CYS A 9 20.39 35.10 30.09
CA CYS A 9 20.05 33.75 30.51
C CYS A 9 19.13 33.77 31.74
N ALA A 10 18.11 32.90 31.76
CA ALA A 10 17.47 32.45 32.99
C ALA A 10 17.53 30.91 33.02
N ALA A 11 18.53 30.40 33.73
CA ALA A 11 18.62 29.01 34.11
C ALA A 11 17.59 28.73 35.21
N LEU A 12 16.56 27.95 34.90
CA LEU A 12 15.68 27.34 35.89
C LEU A 12 16.20 25.94 36.20
N ALA A 13 17.00 25.87 37.27
CA ALA A 13 17.29 24.62 37.94
C ALA A 13 16.07 24.24 38.78
N LEU A 14 15.31 23.23 38.34
CA LEU A 14 14.48 22.43 39.24
C LEU A 14 15.18 21.10 39.48
N ALA A 15 15.85 21.02 40.62
CA ALA A 15 16.20 19.77 41.25
C ALA A 15 14.91 19.10 41.77
N ALA A 16 14.47 18.06 41.09
CA ALA A 16 13.64 17.01 41.67
C ALA A 16 14.42 15.70 41.57
N CYS A 17 15.04 15.30 42.69
CA CYS A 17 15.51 13.94 42.90
C CYS A 17 14.31 12.99 42.97
N GLY A 18 14.32 11.92 42.18
CA GLY A 18 13.35 10.83 42.32
C GLY A 18 13.47 9.81 41.20
N GLN A 19 14.15 8.69 41.48
CA GLN A 19 14.34 7.52 40.61
C GLN A 19 14.81 7.79 39.18
N SER A 20 16.12 7.79 39.00
CA SER A 20 16.73 7.33 37.75
C SER A 20 16.42 5.84 37.59
N THR A 21 15.29 5.53 36.97
CA THR A 21 15.25 4.36 36.10
C THR A 21 15.79 4.90 34.79
N ALA A 22 17.03 4.54 34.45
CA ALA A 22 17.55 4.80 33.12
C ALA A 22 16.48 4.34 32.13
N PRO A 23 16.03 5.17 31.17
CA PRO A 23 15.33 4.65 30.03
C PRO A 23 16.23 3.53 29.50
N THR A 24 15.73 2.30 29.55
CA THR A 24 16.26 1.29 28.64
C THR A 24 16.11 1.94 27.29
N GLU A 25 17.22 2.29 26.67
CA GLU A 25 17.24 2.73 25.28
C GLU A 25 16.78 1.51 24.49
N GLU A 26 15.45 1.36 24.42
CA GLU A 26 14.80 0.59 23.38
C GLU A 26 15.29 1.28 22.11
N ALA A 27 16.20 0.61 21.41
CA ALA A 27 16.60 1.02 20.08
C ALA A 27 15.33 1.39 19.33
N PRO A 28 15.26 2.56 18.67
CA PRO A 28 14.06 2.99 17.97
C PRO A 28 13.55 1.82 17.14
N ALA A 29 12.32 1.38 17.41
CA ALA A 29 11.72 0.32 16.62
C ALA A 29 11.90 0.69 15.14
N ALA A 30 12.45 -0.23 14.36
CA ALA A 30 12.71 0.02 12.95
C ALA A 30 11.43 0.57 12.30
N PRO A 31 11.52 1.52 11.35
CA PRO A 31 10.35 2.05 10.67
C PRO A 31 9.49 0.90 10.17
N GLN A 32 8.24 0.83 10.64
CA GLN A 32 7.31 -0.22 10.20
C GLN A 32 7.18 -0.15 8.68
N SER A 33 7.22 -1.29 8.00
CA SER A 33 7.00 -1.32 6.56
C SER A 33 5.59 -0.80 6.22
N LEU A 34 5.38 -0.28 5.00
CA LEU A 34 4.05 0.21 4.61
C LEU A 34 3.00 -0.91 4.71
N MET A 35 3.38 -2.14 4.36
CA MET A 35 2.50 -3.30 4.44
C MET A 35 2.06 -3.61 5.88
N GLU A 36 2.96 -3.55 6.87
CA GLU A 36 2.62 -3.75 8.28
C GLU A 36 1.72 -2.64 8.81
N GLN A 37 2.00 -1.39 8.42
CA GLN A 37 1.16 -0.24 8.78
C GLN A 37 -0.26 -0.40 8.25
N VAL A 38 -0.43 -0.78 6.98
CA VAL A 38 -1.76 -0.98 6.38
C VAL A 38 -2.47 -2.17 7.01
N GLN A 39 -1.80 -3.29 7.24
CA GLN A 39 -2.44 -4.46 7.88
C GLN A 39 -2.91 -4.19 9.31
N ALA A 40 -2.27 -3.26 10.03
CA ALA A 40 -2.71 -2.85 11.36
C ALA A 40 -3.98 -1.97 11.35
N MET A 41 -4.44 -1.50 10.18
CA MET A 41 -5.64 -0.70 10.04
C MET A 41 -6.92 -1.56 9.97
N SER A 42 -8.07 -0.95 10.27
CA SER A 42 -9.37 -1.57 9.95
C SER A 42 -9.53 -1.78 8.45
N GLY A 43 -10.33 -2.76 8.05
CA GLY A 43 -10.53 -3.09 6.63
C GLY A 43 -10.93 -1.88 5.77
N GLU A 44 -11.83 -1.04 6.28
CA GLU A 44 -12.26 0.20 5.60
C GLU A 44 -11.09 1.18 5.42
N ASN A 45 -10.26 1.34 6.44
CA ASN A 45 -9.09 2.22 6.39
C ASN A 45 -8.00 1.67 5.47
N GLN A 46 -7.86 0.35 5.34
CA GLN A 46 -6.99 -0.26 4.32
C GLN A 46 -7.42 0.16 2.92
N LEU A 47 -8.72 0.12 2.63
CA LEU A 47 -9.26 0.51 1.32
C LEU A 47 -9.02 2.00 1.02
N VAL A 48 -9.18 2.88 2.02
CA VAL A 48 -8.83 4.30 1.89
C VAL A 48 -7.34 4.47 1.63
N ALA A 49 -6.48 3.76 2.36
CA ALA A 49 -5.03 3.81 2.17
C ALA A 49 -4.62 3.39 0.75
N GLY A 50 -5.25 2.34 0.20
CA GLY A 50 -5.05 1.90 -1.18
C GLY A 50 -5.36 3.00 -2.20
N TYR A 51 -6.54 3.63 -2.09
CA TYR A 51 -6.89 4.74 -2.97
C TYR A 51 -5.93 5.94 -2.83
N SER A 52 -5.60 6.35 -1.61
CA SER A 52 -4.67 7.45 -1.37
C SER A 52 -3.28 7.18 -1.94
N ALA A 53 -2.79 5.94 -1.82
CA ALA A 53 -1.52 5.52 -2.41
C ALA A 53 -1.54 5.55 -3.94
N LEU A 54 -2.63 5.14 -4.58
CA LEU A 54 -2.79 5.26 -6.04
C LEU A 54 -2.75 6.72 -6.50
N VAL A 55 -3.48 7.61 -5.82
CA VAL A 55 -3.48 9.04 -6.16
C VAL A 55 -2.09 9.64 -6.01
N ALA A 56 -1.39 9.34 -4.90
CA ALA A 56 -0.02 9.80 -4.69
C ALA A 56 0.94 9.26 -5.76
N TYR A 57 0.82 7.98 -6.13
CA TYR A 57 1.60 7.38 -7.20
C TYR A 57 1.36 8.10 -8.53
N GLN A 58 0.10 8.33 -8.94
CA GLN A 58 -0.20 8.99 -10.21
C GLN A 58 0.19 10.47 -10.24
N GLN A 59 0.27 11.14 -9.10
CA GLN A 59 0.85 12.48 -9.00
C GLN A 59 2.36 12.46 -9.25
N ALA A 60 3.07 11.44 -8.78
CA ALA A 60 4.50 11.24 -9.00
C ALA A 60 4.84 10.64 -10.38
N HIS A 61 3.88 9.92 -10.98
CA HIS A 61 4.01 9.21 -12.25
C HIS A 61 2.93 9.66 -13.25
N PRO A 62 3.06 10.85 -13.88
CA PRO A 62 2.08 11.36 -14.84
C PRO A 62 1.87 10.45 -16.07
N GLU A 63 2.80 9.54 -16.35
CA GLU A 63 2.70 8.50 -17.37
C GLU A 63 1.66 7.41 -17.04
N ALA A 64 1.26 7.28 -15.76
CA ALA A 64 0.26 6.31 -15.30
C ALA A 64 -1.16 6.80 -15.64
N GLN A 65 -1.57 6.55 -16.88
CA GLN A 65 -2.84 7.00 -17.46
C GLN A 65 -3.86 5.85 -17.56
N PRO A 66 -5.16 6.12 -17.36
CA PRO A 66 -5.78 7.40 -16.99
C PRO A 66 -5.63 7.75 -15.50
N PRO A 67 -5.65 9.04 -15.11
CA PRO A 67 -5.64 9.44 -13.71
C PRO A 67 -6.92 9.00 -13.01
N CYS A 68 -6.79 8.54 -11.77
CA CYS A 68 -7.90 8.21 -10.91
C CYS A 68 -8.49 9.50 -10.32
N THR A 69 -9.54 10.01 -10.95
CA THR A 69 -10.21 11.25 -10.48
C THR A 69 -11.22 11.00 -9.36
N SER A 70 -11.78 9.80 -9.29
CA SER A 70 -12.71 9.37 -8.23
C SER A 70 -12.71 7.84 -8.13
N PRO A 71 -12.73 7.27 -6.91
CA PRO A 71 -12.87 5.84 -6.73
C PRO A 71 -14.34 5.43 -6.88
N ARG A 72 -14.61 4.54 -7.84
CA ARG A 72 -15.91 3.88 -7.97
C ARG A 72 -16.05 2.69 -7.01
N GLY A 73 -14.93 2.03 -6.71
CA GLY A 73 -14.88 0.93 -5.75
C GLY A 73 -13.46 0.60 -5.36
N THR A 74 -13.30 0.14 -4.13
CA THR A 74 -12.03 -0.37 -3.59
C THR A 74 -12.29 -1.70 -2.93
N GLU A 75 -11.42 -2.69 -3.17
CA GLU A 75 -11.59 -4.03 -2.63
C GLU A 75 -10.23 -4.58 -2.21
N SER A 76 -10.21 -5.40 -1.15
CA SER A 76 -9.02 -6.14 -0.77
C SER A 76 -8.96 -7.45 -1.55
N ARG A 77 -7.83 -7.70 -2.23
CA ARG A 77 -7.53 -9.01 -2.83
C ARG A 77 -6.85 -9.93 -1.81
N GLY A 78 -6.36 -9.38 -0.71
CA GLY A 78 -5.65 -10.10 0.35
C GLY A 78 -4.15 -10.23 0.09
N ILE A 79 -3.52 -11.15 0.82
CA ILE A 79 -2.11 -11.48 0.66
C ILE A 79 -1.95 -12.44 -0.52
N VAL A 80 -1.03 -12.12 -1.45
CA VAL A 80 -0.71 -13.02 -2.56
C VAL A 80 -0.05 -14.28 -2.00
N PRO A 81 -0.62 -15.46 -2.27
CA PRO A 81 -0.13 -16.71 -1.72
C PRO A 81 1.07 -17.26 -2.51
N ALA A 82 1.79 -18.22 -1.92
CA ALA A 82 2.95 -18.85 -2.55
C ALA A 82 2.59 -19.74 -3.76
N ASP A 83 1.38 -20.29 -3.81
CA ASP A 83 0.86 -21.15 -4.87
C ASP A 83 0.01 -20.37 -5.90
N VAL A 84 0.24 -19.06 -6.04
CA VAL A 84 -0.39 -18.25 -7.11
C VAL A 84 -0.05 -18.81 -8.50
N ALA A 85 -0.99 -18.75 -9.44
CA ALA A 85 -0.76 -19.17 -10.81
C ALA A 85 0.39 -18.33 -11.44
N PRO A 86 1.40 -18.96 -12.04
CA PRO A 86 2.64 -18.26 -12.44
C PRO A 86 2.44 -17.30 -13.62
N ASP A 87 1.38 -17.47 -14.40
CA ASP A 87 0.97 -16.61 -15.50
C ASP A 87 0.06 -15.45 -15.06
N SER A 88 -0.29 -15.38 -13.77
CA SER A 88 -1.12 -14.31 -13.22
C SER A 88 -0.34 -13.03 -12.99
N VAL A 89 -1.00 -11.87 -13.12
CA VAL A 89 -0.46 -10.56 -12.75
C VAL A 89 0.00 -10.50 -11.29
N TYR A 90 -0.60 -11.32 -10.41
CA TYR A 90 -0.24 -11.40 -9.00
C TYR A 90 1.09 -12.16 -8.75
N ALA A 91 1.59 -12.95 -9.71
CA ALA A 91 2.74 -13.83 -9.50
C ALA A 91 4.03 -13.09 -9.10
N ALA A 92 4.22 -11.86 -9.58
CA ALA A 92 5.36 -11.02 -9.22
C ALA A 92 5.28 -10.44 -7.79
N HIS A 93 4.17 -10.68 -7.08
CA HIS A 93 3.83 -10.00 -5.83
C HIS A 93 3.57 -10.97 -4.67
N VAL A 94 4.07 -12.20 -4.74
CA VAL A 94 3.94 -13.20 -3.66
C VAL A 94 4.30 -12.59 -2.29
N GLY A 95 3.45 -12.84 -1.29
CA GLY A 95 3.59 -12.31 0.07
C GLY A 95 3.17 -10.85 0.25
N SER A 96 2.78 -10.14 -0.81
CA SER A 96 2.36 -8.74 -0.73
C SER A 96 0.86 -8.63 -0.43
N LEU A 97 0.46 -7.59 0.30
CA LEU A 97 -0.95 -7.20 0.39
C LEU A 97 -1.35 -6.47 -0.88
N VAL A 98 -2.44 -6.90 -1.51
CA VAL A 98 -2.96 -6.28 -2.73
C VAL A 98 -4.35 -5.73 -2.51
N LEU A 99 -4.52 -4.46 -2.86
CA LEU A 99 -5.82 -3.78 -2.90
C LEU A 99 -6.11 -3.41 -4.35
N SER A 100 -7.36 -3.54 -4.78
CA SER A 100 -7.80 -3.06 -6.09
C SER A 100 -8.57 -1.77 -5.97
N VAL A 101 -8.37 -0.87 -6.93
CA VAL A 101 -9.12 0.39 -7.07
C VAL A 101 -9.72 0.42 -8.46
N GLN A 102 -11.04 0.48 -8.54
CA GLN A 102 -11.75 0.86 -9.77
C GLN A 102 -11.97 2.36 -9.73
N CYS A 103 -11.34 3.08 -10.65
CA CYS A 103 -11.58 4.49 -10.88
C CYS A 103 -12.78 4.69 -11.80
N GLY A 104 -13.26 5.93 -11.88
CA GLY A 104 -14.28 6.33 -12.84
C GLY A 104 -15.47 7.00 -12.16
N VAL A 105 -16.48 7.35 -12.97
CA VAL A 105 -17.67 8.05 -12.48
C VAL A 105 -18.60 7.13 -11.69
N LEU A 106 -19.16 7.64 -10.59
CA LEU A 106 -20.17 6.95 -9.76
C LEU A 106 -21.57 6.97 -10.40
N ILE A 107 -21.66 6.65 -11.70
CA ILE A 107 -22.95 6.51 -12.40
C ILE A 107 -23.32 5.04 -12.43
N SER A 108 -24.53 4.71 -12.00
CA SER A 108 -25.06 3.33 -11.87
C SER A 108 -25.13 2.52 -13.17
N ARG A 109 -24.74 3.10 -14.31
CA ARG A 109 -24.67 2.46 -15.64
C ARG A 109 -23.31 2.58 -16.32
N ALA A 110 -22.30 3.14 -15.66
CA ALA A 110 -20.95 3.14 -16.20
C ALA A 110 -20.46 1.69 -16.31
N GLN A 111 -20.06 1.30 -17.52
CA GLN A 111 -19.44 0.00 -17.75
C GLN A 111 -18.08 -0.04 -17.04
N PHE A 112 -17.72 -1.23 -16.54
CA PHE A 112 -16.38 -1.46 -16.00
C PHE A 112 -15.34 -1.26 -17.12
N ASP A 113 -14.37 -0.37 -16.90
CA ASP A 113 -13.24 -0.15 -17.80
C ASP A 113 -11.96 -0.71 -17.14
N PRO A 114 -11.34 -1.76 -17.72
CA PRO A 114 -10.07 -2.31 -17.25
C PRO A 114 -8.92 -1.28 -17.17
N ARG A 115 -8.96 -0.23 -18.01
CA ARG A 115 -7.95 0.85 -17.98
C ARG A 115 -8.07 1.70 -16.72
N GLU A 116 -9.25 1.75 -16.12
CA GLU A 116 -9.51 2.43 -14.86
C GLU A 116 -9.39 1.48 -13.65
N HIS A 117 -9.06 0.21 -13.86
CA HIS A 117 -8.83 -0.78 -12.80
C HIS A 117 -7.34 -0.88 -12.49
N TRP A 118 -6.99 -0.68 -11.21
CA TRP A 118 -5.62 -0.64 -10.73
C TRP A 118 -5.45 -1.58 -9.54
N LEU A 119 -4.26 -2.18 -9.42
CA LEU A 119 -3.80 -2.82 -8.20
C LEU A 119 -2.80 -1.91 -7.50
N VAL A 120 -2.94 -1.80 -6.18
CA VAL A 120 -1.99 -1.17 -5.27
C VAL A 120 -1.40 -2.28 -4.42
N VAL A 121 -0.09 -2.46 -4.55
CA VAL A 121 0.66 -3.59 -3.98
C VAL A 121 1.58 -3.08 -2.88
N TYR A 122 1.34 -3.55 -1.67
CA TYR A 122 2.19 -3.31 -0.50
C TYR A 122 3.09 -4.53 -0.32
N ALA A 123 4.31 -4.43 -0.85
CA ALA A 123 5.31 -5.47 -0.70
C ALA A 123 5.89 -5.50 0.72
N PRO A 124 6.27 -6.68 1.25
CA PRO A 124 6.93 -6.77 2.54
C PRO A 124 8.26 -6.00 2.51
N ALA A 125 8.57 -5.29 3.60
CA ALA A 125 9.76 -4.45 3.76
C ALA A 125 9.91 -3.27 2.76
N ALA A 126 8.94 -3.03 1.87
CA ALA A 126 8.97 -1.88 0.98
C ALA A 126 8.49 -0.59 1.69
N THR A 127 9.13 0.53 1.33
CA THR A 127 8.76 1.88 1.76
C THR A 127 7.89 2.61 0.74
N GLU A 128 7.64 1.98 -0.41
CA GLU A 128 6.83 2.51 -1.50
C GLU A 128 5.87 1.43 -1.99
N VAL A 129 4.76 1.84 -2.58
CA VAL A 129 3.80 0.91 -3.22
C VAL A 129 4.23 0.64 -4.66
N ALA A 130 3.93 -0.56 -5.14
CA ALA A 130 3.88 -0.80 -6.58
C ALA A 130 2.44 -0.63 -7.07
N VAL A 131 2.27 -0.04 -8.25
CA VAL A 131 0.97 0.16 -8.88
C VAL A 131 0.94 -0.54 -10.23
N VAL A 132 -0.10 -1.33 -10.48
CA VAL A 132 -0.27 -2.10 -11.72
C VAL A 132 -1.61 -1.75 -12.36
N ASN A 133 -1.62 -1.42 -13.65
CA ASN A 133 -2.86 -1.26 -14.41
C ASN A 133 -3.37 -2.63 -14.87
N CYS A 134 -4.67 -2.84 -14.79
CA CYS A 134 -5.29 -4.11 -15.09
C CYS A 134 -5.78 -4.26 -16.53
N ALA A 135 -5.60 -3.26 -17.39
CA ALA A 135 -5.84 -3.40 -18.82
C ALA A 135 -4.79 -4.31 -19.46
N GLY A 136 -5.25 -5.48 -19.89
CA GLY A 136 -4.46 -6.39 -20.70
C GLY A 136 -4.28 -5.89 -22.14
N PRO A 137 -3.42 -6.57 -22.92
CA PRO A 137 -3.11 -6.20 -24.31
C PRO A 137 -4.33 -6.24 -25.24
N ASN A 138 -5.35 -7.03 -24.90
CA ASN A 138 -6.60 -7.14 -25.66
C ASN A 138 -7.69 -6.18 -25.16
N GLY A 139 -7.37 -5.27 -24.24
CA GLY A 139 -8.33 -4.35 -23.62
C GLY A 139 -9.25 -4.99 -22.56
N GLY A 140 -9.00 -6.25 -22.18
CA GLY A 140 -9.70 -6.95 -21.10
C GLY A 140 -9.05 -6.73 -19.73
N ASP A 141 -9.77 -7.09 -18.67
CA ASP A 141 -9.25 -7.09 -17.30
C ASP A 141 -8.38 -8.32 -17.02
N VAL A 142 -7.13 -8.11 -16.60
CA VAL A 142 -6.20 -9.20 -16.23
C VAL A 142 -6.04 -9.35 -14.72
N CYS A 143 -6.80 -8.61 -13.92
CA CYS A 143 -6.77 -8.61 -12.47
C CYS A 143 -8.05 -9.22 -11.86
N PRO A 144 -8.27 -10.54 -11.99
CA PRO A 144 -9.48 -11.16 -11.46
C PRO A 144 -9.60 -10.96 -9.94
N ALA A 145 -10.83 -10.80 -9.46
CA ALA A 145 -11.10 -10.58 -8.04
C ALA A 145 -10.52 -11.65 -7.11
N PRO A 146 -10.71 -12.96 -7.36
CA PRO A 146 -9.94 -13.98 -6.66
C PRO A 146 -8.53 -14.07 -7.25
N ILE A 147 -7.52 -14.06 -6.38
CA ILE A 147 -6.12 -14.32 -6.77
C ILE A 147 -6.04 -15.77 -7.32
N PRO A 148 -5.72 -15.97 -8.61
CA PRO A 148 -5.70 -17.29 -9.21
C PRO A 148 -4.63 -18.17 -8.57
N ARG A 149 -5.02 -19.37 -8.14
CA ARG A 149 -4.10 -20.38 -7.61
C ARG A 149 -3.64 -21.29 -8.75
N ALA A 150 -2.40 -21.77 -8.68
CA ALA A 150 -1.92 -22.82 -9.56
C ALA A 150 -2.80 -24.06 -9.40
N ALA A 151 -3.05 -24.76 -10.52
CA ALA A 151 -3.72 -26.05 -10.45
C ALA A 151 -2.89 -27.00 -9.58
N ALA A 152 -3.54 -27.72 -8.67
CA ALA A 152 -2.88 -28.74 -7.90
C ALA A 152 -2.22 -29.76 -8.87
N PRO A 153 -0.97 -30.18 -8.61
CA PRO A 153 -0.33 -31.19 -9.46
C PRO A 153 -1.21 -32.43 -9.49
N ALA A 154 -1.41 -33.00 -10.68
CA ALA A 154 -2.17 -34.23 -10.83
C ALA A 154 -1.55 -35.31 -9.93
N ALA A 155 -2.38 -35.97 -9.13
CA ALA A 155 -1.93 -37.06 -8.29
C ALA A 155 -1.26 -38.13 -9.19
N PRO A 156 -0.12 -38.71 -8.78
CA PRO A 156 0.51 -39.75 -9.55
C PRO A 156 -0.48 -40.90 -9.74
N ALA A 157 -0.64 -41.35 -10.99
CA ALA A 157 -1.47 -42.52 -11.27
C ALA A 157 -0.84 -43.73 -10.58
N THR A 158 -1.57 -44.33 -9.64
CA THR A 158 -1.19 -45.61 -9.03
C THR A 158 -1.27 -46.68 -10.13
N PRO A 159 -0.20 -47.46 -10.38
CA PRO A 159 -0.22 -48.55 -11.35
C PRO A 159 -1.15 -49.69 -10.93
#